data_AF-A0A7V9WNQ6-F1
#
_entry.id   AF-A0A7V9WNQ6-F1
#
_cell.length_a   1.000
_cell.length_b   1.000
_cell.length_c   1.000
_cell.angle_alpha   90.00
_cell.angle_beta   90.00
_cell.angle_gamma   90.00
#
_symmetry.space_group_name_H-M   'P 1'
#
loop_
_entity.id
_entity.type
_entity.pdbx_description
1 polymer ?
#
loop_
_entity_poly.entity_id
_entity_poly.type
_entity_poly.pdbx_seq_one_letter_code
_entity_poly.pdbx_strand_id
1 'polypeptide(L)'
;LQAFPALAAILLLADLGLAAVGALVAALAAEARARELIVPLLLLPLLVPLLIGAASATEPLLREAGHSEDLGRYLALLGGYDLVFVLIALGVFDYLLDD
;
A
#
# COMPACT_ATOMS: atom_id res chain seq x y z
N LEU A 1 11.43 -24.20 3.27
CA LEU A 1 10.87 -23.12 2.41
C LEU A 1 9.39 -22.84 2.70
N GLN A 2 8.90 -22.99 3.94
CA GLN A 2 7.47 -22.79 4.25
C GLN A 2 7.03 -21.32 4.28
N ALA A 3 7.95 -20.38 4.47
CA ALA A 3 7.67 -18.93 4.51
C ALA A 3 7.52 -18.27 3.14
N PHE A 4 7.94 -18.93 2.06
CA PHE A 4 7.93 -18.36 0.70
C PHE A 4 6.54 -17.89 0.22
N PRO A 5 5.45 -18.68 0.34
CA PRO A 5 4.12 -18.23 -0.08
C PRO A 5 3.61 -17.04 0.73
N ALA A 6 3.90 -17.00 2.04
CA ALA A 6 3.50 -15.89 2.90
C ALA A 6 4.24 -14.60 2.53
N LEU A 7 5.55 -14.67 2.29
CA LEU A 7 6.34 -13.54 1.80
C LEU A 7 5.84 -13.04 0.45
N ALA A 8 5.53 -13.95 -0.48
CA ALA A 8 4.97 -13.58 -1.78
C ALA A 8 3.63 -12.85 -1.63
N ALA A 9 2.75 -13.30 -0.74
CA ALA A 9 1.48 -12.63 -0.48
C ALA A 9 1.67 -11.22 0.11
N ILE A 10 2.59 -11.07 1.07
CA ILE A 10 2.92 -9.76 1.65
C ILE A 10 3.46 -8.80 0.58
N LEU A 11 4.40 -9.28 -0.25
CA LEU A 11 4.99 -8.48 -1.32
C LEU A 11 3.94 -8.06 -2.36
N LEU A 12 3.06 -8.97 -2.78
CA LEU A 12 2.01 -8.66 -3.73
C LEU A 12 1.05 -7.59 -3.21
N LEU A 13 0.66 -7.66 -1.93
CA LEU A 13 -0.18 -6.63 -1.32
C LEU A 13 0.58 -5.30 -1.16
N ALA A 14 1.82 -5.33 -0.69
CA ALA A 14 2.64 -4.13 -0.56
C ALA A 14 2.84 -3.43 -1.91
N ASP A 15 3.09 -4.19 -2.98
CA ASP A 15 3.24 -3.67 -4.34
C ASP A 15 1.93 -3.09 -4.87
N LEU A 16 0.80 -3.75 -4.59
CA LEU A 16 -0.53 -3.26 -4.98
C LEU A 16 -0.87 -1.93 -4.29
N GLY A 17 -0.66 -1.84 -2.97
CA GLY A 17 -0.85 -0.61 -2.22
C GLY A 17 0.07 0.51 -2.68
N LEU A 18 1.34 0.20 -2.96
CA LEU A 18 2.30 1.16 -3.50
C LEU A 18 1.86 1.66 -4.88
N ALA A 19 1.41 0.77 -5.76
CA ALA A 19 0.92 1.12 -7.08
C ALA A 19 -0.35 1.99 -7.02
N ALA A 20 -1.32 1.64 -6.17
CA ALA A 20 -2.57 2.38 -6.00
C ALA A 20 -2.32 3.79 -5.46
N VAL A 21 -1.54 3.91 -4.39
CA VAL A 21 -1.19 5.20 -3.79
C VAL A 21 -0.36 6.05 -4.76
N GLY A 22 0.66 5.45 -5.39
CA GLY A 22 1.51 6.13 -6.35
C GLY A 22 0.73 6.66 -7.55
N ALA A 23 -0.19 5.85 -8.10
CA ALA A 23 -1.07 6.25 -9.19
C ALA A 23 -2.01 7.39 -8.78
N LEU A 24 -2.67 7.28 -7.62
CA LEU A 24 -3.56 8.32 -7.10
C LEU A 24 -2.82 9.64 -6.90
N VAL A 25 -1.66 9.62 -6.23
CA VAL A 25 -0.87 10.83 -5.98
C VAL A 25 -0.35 11.43 -7.29
N ALA A 26 0.08 10.60 -8.25
CA ALA A 26 0.53 11.09 -9.56
C ALA A 26 -0.61 11.78 -10.32
N ALA A 27 -1.82 11.21 -10.28
CA ALA A 27 -3.00 11.77 -10.92
C ALA A 27 -3.41 13.11 -10.27
N LEU A 28 -3.44 13.19 -8.95
CA LEU A 28 -3.69 14.44 -8.22
C LEU A 28 -2.61 15.49 -8.48
N ALA A 29 -1.35 15.08 -8.59
CA ALA A 29 -0.24 15.99 -8.86
C ALA A 29 -0.27 16.56 -10.28
N ALA A 30 -0.85 15.84 -11.25
CA ALA A 30 -0.99 16.31 -12.63
C ALA A 30 -1.88 17.56 -12.72
N GLU A 31 -2.97 17.60 -11.93
CA GLU A 31 -3.92 18.72 -11.90
C GLU A 31 -3.54 19.85 -10.95
N ALA A 32 -2.54 19.63 -10.10
CA ALA A 32 -2.24 20.56 -9.03
C ALA A 32 -1.13 21.57 -9.38
N ARG A 33 -1.39 22.85 -9.08
CA ARG A 33 -0.46 23.97 -9.30
C ARG A 33 0.87 23.84 -8.54
N ALA A 34 0.91 23.02 -7.50
CA ALA A 34 2.08 22.77 -6.64
C ALA A 34 2.50 21.29 -6.61
N ARG A 35 2.54 20.63 -7.78
CA ARG A 35 2.86 19.19 -7.94
C ARG A 35 4.07 18.71 -7.12
N GLU A 36 5.13 19.52 -7.07
CA GLU A 36 6.41 19.16 -6.45
C GLU A 36 6.34 19.12 -4.91
N LEU A 37 5.36 19.81 -4.34
CA LEU A 37 5.07 19.78 -2.91
C LEU A 37 4.05 18.67 -2.60
N ILE A 38 3.05 18.47 -3.46
CA ILE A 38 1.96 17.53 -3.26
C ILE A 38 2.44 16.08 -3.25
N VAL A 39 3.34 15.72 -4.16
CA VAL A 39 3.87 14.36 -4.23
C VAL A 39 4.49 13.94 -2.89
N PRO A 40 5.53 14.59 -2.35
CA PRO A 40 6.11 14.16 -1.07
C PRO A 40 5.16 14.35 0.11
N LEU A 41 4.31 15.38 0.10
CA LEU A 41 3.44 15.69 1.23
C LEU A 41 2.26 14.73 1.36
N LEU A 42 1.81 14.12 0.26
CA LEU A 42 0.79 13.07 0.28
C LEU A 42 1.41 11.67 0.24
N LEU A 43 2.36 11.40 -0.66
CA LEU A 43 2.94 10.08 -0.84
C LEU A 43 3.60 9.58 0.44
N LEU A 44 4.40 10.42 1.10
CA LEU A 44 5.15 9.99 2.28
C LEU A 44 4.24 9.56 3.46
N PRO A 45 3.26 10.36 3.92
CA PRO A 45 2.37 9.92 4.99
C PRO A 45 1.47 8.75 4.59
N LEU A 46 1.16 8.59 3.30
CA LEU A 46 0.39 7.46 2.80
C LEU A 46 1.22 6.17 2.79
N LEU A 47 2.51 6.23 2.42
CA LEU A 47 3.38 5.06 2.40
C LEU A 47 3.71 4.54 3.81
N VAL A 48 3.80 5.40 4.82
CA VAL A 48 4.13 5.00 6.19
C VAL A 48 3.27 3.84 6.72
N PRO A 49 1.93 3.90 6.72
CA PRO A 49 1.10 2.79 7.21
C PRO A 49 1.26 1.51 6.38
N LEU A 50 1.41 1.62 5.06
CA LEU A 50 1.66 0.47 4.18
C LEU A 50 2.97 -0.23 4.55
N LEU A 51 4.05 0.55 4.71
CA LEU A 51 5.37 0.05 5.08
C LEU A 51 5.38 -0.57 6.48
N ILE A 52 4.68 0.04 7.44
CA ILE A 52 4.52 -0.54 8.79
C ILE A 52 3.81 -1.89 8.71
N GLY A 53 2.71 -1.97 7.96
CA GLY A 53 1.96 -3.23 7.77
C GLY A 53 2.82 -4.33 7.14
N ALA A 54 3.55 -4.01 6.06
CA ALA A 54 4.43 -4.95 5.37
C ALA A 54 5.61 -5.39 6.25
N ALA A 55 6.27 -4.46 6.93
CA ALA A 55 7.39 -4.77 7.83
C ALA A 55 6.94 -5.66 8.99
N SER A 56 5.81 -5.34 9.63
CA SER A 56 5.26 -6.14 10.72
C SER A 56 4.76 -7.51 10.26
N ALA A 57 4.29 -7.65 9.02
CA ALA A 57 3.94 -8.95 8.44
C ALA A 57 5.18 -9.81 8.15
N THR A 58 6.28 -9.18 7.76
CA THR A 58 7.51 -9.84 7.31
C THR A 58 8.41 -10.25 8.46
N GLU A 59 8.53 -9.44 9.51
CA GLU A 59 9.43 -9.68 10.65
C GLU A 59 9.26 -11.08 11.27
N PRO A 60 8.05 -11.56 11.61
CA PRO A 60 7.88 -12.87 12.26
C PRO A 60 8.28 -14.04 11.36
N LEU A 61 8.15 -13.89 10.03
CA LEU A 61 8.47 -14.92 9.04
C LEU A 61 9.98 -15.13 8.87
N LEU A 62 10.78 -14.14 9.25
CA LEU A 62 12.24 -14.19 9.15
C LEU A 62 12.93 -14.65 10.45
N ARG A 63 12.19 -14.83 11.55
CA ARG A 63 12.73 -15.32 12.83
C ARG A 63 12.76 -16.85 12.88
N GLU A 64 13.80 -17.42 13.48
CA GLU A 64 14.02 -18.90 13.58
C GLU A 64 12.86 -19.68 14.21
N ALA A 65 12.05 -19.02 15.07
CA ALA A 65 10.91 -19.65 15.72
C ALA A 65 9.58 -19.56 14.93
N GLY A 66 9.59 -18.98 13.73
CA GLY A 66 8.60 -19.09 12.63
C GLY A 66 7.11 -19.36 12.96
N HIS A 67 6.54 -18.79 14.01
CA HIS A 67 5.12 -18.86 14.28
C HIS A 67 4.45 -17.55 13.82
N SER A 68 3.50 -17.70 12.91
CA SER A 68 2.80 -16.64 12.19
C SER A 68 1.44 -16.33 12.80
N GLU A 69 1.33 -16.36 14.14
CA GLU A 69 0.05 -16.19 14.87
C GLU A 69 -0.68 -14.90 14.48
N ASP A 70 0.05 -13.88 14.02
CA ASP A 70 -0.50 -12.59 13.62
C ASP A 70 -0.47 -12.31 12.10
N LEU A 71 -0.03 -13.25 11.25
CA LEU A 71 0.10 -13.01 9.81
C LEU A 71 -1.24 -12.63 9.17
N GLY A 72 -2.33 -13.32 9.55
CA GLY A 72 -3.67 -13.02 9.03
C GLY A 72 -4.11 -11.58 9.35
N ARG A 73 -3.74 -11.05 10.54
CA ARG A 73 -4.05 -9.67 10.93
C ARG A 73 -3.33 -8.67 10.04
N TYR A 74 -2.04 -8.88 9.76
CA TYR A 74 -1.28 -7.98 8.91
C TYR A 74 -1.69 -8.08 7.44
N LEU A 75 -2.02 -9.28 6.94
CA LEU A 75 -2.57 -9.44 5.60
C LEU A 75 -3.93 -8.76 5.46
N ALA A 76 -4.79 -8.82 6.47
CA ALA A 76 -6.07 -8.10 6.48
C ALA A 76 -5.87 -6.58 6.52
N LEU A 77 -4.87 -6.09 7.27
CA LEU A 77 -4.50 -4.67 7.29
C LEU A 77 -4.03 -4.21 5.91
N LEU A 78 -3.11 -4.95 5.29
CA LEU A 78 -2.58 -4.66 3.95
C LEU A 78 -3.69 -4.71 2.89
N GLY A 79 -4.47 -5.80 2.84
CA GLY A 79 -5.56 -5.93 1.88
C GLY A 79 -6.68 -4.90 2.09
N GLY A 80 -6.97 -4.52 3.35
CA GLY A 80 -7.90 -3.46 3.67
C GLY A 80 -7.39 -2.08 3.22
N TYR A 81 -6.10 -1.81 3.42
CA TYR A 81 -5.44 -0.60 2.94
C TYR A 81 -5.52 -0.51 1.40
N ASP A 82 -5.13 -1.58 0.70
CA ASP A 82 -5.16 -1.65 -0.76
C ASP A 82 -6.58 -1.42 -1.30
N LEU A 83 -7.57 -2.10 -0.69
CA LEU A 83 -8.98 -1.94 -1.08
C LEU A 83 -9.43 -0.48 -0.96
N VAL A 84 -9.10 0.19 0.15
CA VAL A 84 -9.45 1.60 0.36
C VAL A 84 -8.81 2.49 -0.71
N PHE A 85 -7.50 2.35 -0.96
CA PHE A 85 -6.81 3.21 -1.91
C PHE A 85 -7.19 2.94 -3.37
N VAL A 86 -7.46 1.68 -3.73
CA VAL A 86 -7.99 1.34 -5.05
C VAL A 86 -9.38 1.96 -5.25
N LEU A 87 -10.28 1.86 -4.26
CA LEU A 87 -11.61 2.47 -4.36
C LEU A 87 -11.55 3.99 -4.47
N ILE A 88 -10.66 4.63 -3.69
CA ILE A 88 -10.42 6.07 -3.82
C ILE A 88 -9.88 6.41 -5.20
N ALA A 89 -8.88 5.67 -5.69
CA ALA A 89 -8.31 5.89 -7.03
C ALA A 89 -9.37 5.77 -8.12
N LEU A 90 -10.25 4.77 -8.05
CA LEU A 90 -11.36 4.62 -8.99
C LEU A 90 -12.36 5.77 -8.90
N GLY A 91 -12.75 6.19 -7.68
CA GLY A 91 -13.69 7.30 -7.50
C GLY A 91 -13.13 8.66 -7.92
N VAL A 92 -11.82 8.88 -7.76
CA VAL A 92 -11.13 10.10 -8.21
C VAL A 92 -10.93 10.09 -9.72
N PHE A 93 -10.72 8.92 -10.34
CA PHE A 93 -10.52 8.79 -11.78
C PHE A 93 -11.69 9.36 -12.58
N ASP A 94 -12.94 9.10 -12.16
CA ASP A 94 -14.12 9.67 -12.82
C ASP A 94 -14.09 11.20 -12.80
N TYR A 95 -13.71 11.81 -11.67
CA TYR A 95 -13.59 13.27 -11.54
C TYR A 95 -12.47 13.85 -12.41
N LEU A 96 -11.37 13.11 -12.60
CA LEU A 96 -10.25 13.54 -13.42
C LEU A 96 -10.50 13.42 -14.93
N LEU A 97 -11.43 12.55 -15.35
CA LEU A 97 -11.78 12.38 -16.76
C LEU A 97 -12.86 13.35 -17.25
N ASP A 98 -13.63 13.94 -16.33
CA ASP A 98 -14.75 14.83 -16.65
C ASP A 98 -14.32 16.29 -16.97
N ASP A 99 -13.01 16.59 -17.00
CA ASP A 99 -12.39 17.83 -17.50
C ASP A 99 -11.48 17.55 -18.73
#